data_AF-A0A839RU01-F1
#
_entry.id   AF-A0A839RU01-F1
#
_cell.length_a   1.000
_cell.length_b   1.000
_cell.length_c   1.000
_cell.angle_alpha   90.00
_cell.angle_beta   90.00
_cell.angle_gamma   90.00
#
_symmetry.space_group_name_H-M   'P 1'
#
loop_
_entity.id
_entity.type
_entity.pdbx_description
1 polymer ?
#
loop_
_entity_poly.entity_id
_entity_poly.type
_entity_poly.pdbx_seq_one_letter_code
_entity_poly.pdbx_strand_id
1 'polypeptide(L)'
;MATRVTNGLNLDGHKIESLGTPTVAADAATKQYVDDAVAGSAAGFIAGDGLDLVPDPPNDPTLNVTTGDGIEIDGSGDVAVDQTWLTGEFDSHAAGRKYAANVGNASDDIISVTHNLGSEDVHVTLRHIATGQLVIADPRTDGPNAVDLHFGTAPGTDEYRVIISR
;
A
#
# COMPACT_ATOMS: atom_id res chain seq x y z
N MET A 1 20.13 21.09 68.35
CA MET A 1 19.11 20.02 68.44
C MET A 1 18.09 20.28 67.36
N ALA A 2 17.76 19.30 66.51
CA ALA A 2 16.68 19.46 65.55
C ALA A 2 15.35 19.14 66.24
N THR A 3 14.37 20.04 66.13
CA THR A 3 13.00 19.82 66.62
C THR A 3 12.29 18.85 65.68
N ARG A 4 11.84 17.69 66.18
CA ARG A 4 11.08 16.72 65.41
C ARG A 4 9.59 16.92 65.63
N VAL A 5 8.82 17.06 64.54
CA VAL A 5 7.36 17.06 64.57
C VAL A 5 6.90 15.60 64.62
N THR A 6 6.17 15.20 65.66
CA THR A 6 5.75 13.80 65.84
C THR A 6 4.27 13.55 65.52
N ASN A 7 3.44 14.59 65.52
CA ASN A 7 1.98 14.48 65.34
C ASN A 7 1.46 15.45 64.26
N GLY A 8 2.03 15.38 63.06
CA GLY A 8 1.61 16.21 61.91
C GLY A 8 1.84 17.71 62.10
N LEU A 9 1.76 18.46 61.00
CA LEU A 9 1.82 19.91 60.99
C LEU A 9 0.65 20.43 60.16
N ASN A 10 -0.27 21.17 60.77
CA ASN A 10 -1.31 21.89 60.04
C ASN A 10 -0.77 23.27 59.66
N LEU A 11 -0.71 23.56 58.36
CA LEU A 11 -0.22 24.81 57.80
C LEU A 11 -1.35 25.78 57.38
N ASP A 12 -2.62 25.41 57.58
CA ASP A 12 -3.78 26.23 57.21
C ASP A 12 -3.74 26.75 55.75
N GLY A 13 -3.19 25.92 54.84
CA GLY A 13 -3.06 26.25 53.41
C GLY A 13 -1.91 27.20 53.03
N HIS A 14 -1.03 27.57 53.95
CA HIS A 14 0.12 28.43 53.64
C HIS A 14 1.17 27.73 52.77
N LYS A 15 1.88 28.53 51.95
CA LYS A 15 2.99 28.05 51.12
C LYS A 15 4.20 27.67 51.98
N ILE A 16 4.95 26.67 51.53
CA ILE A 16 6.28 26.36 52.06
C ILE A 16 7.30 26.97 51.12
N GLU A 17 7.99 28.01 51.57
CA GLU A 17 9.06 28.66 50.81
C GLU A 17 10.40 27.96 51.06
N SER A 18 11.29 27.98 50.06
CA SER A 18 12.64 27.40 50.14
C SER A 18 12.69 25.89 50.47
N LEU A 19 11.69 25.12 50.04
CA LEU A 19 11.75 23.65 50.13
C LEU A 19 12.81 23.12 49.15
N GLY A 20 13.75 22.31 49.66
CA GLY A 20 14.83 21.74 48.87
C GLY A 20 14.36 20.64 47.89
N THR A 21 15.23 20.29 46.94
CA THR A 21 15.03 19.13 46.07
C THR A 21 15.03 17.85 46.91
N PRO A 22 14.03 16.96 46.76
CA PRO A 22 14.00 15.69 47.49
C PRO A 22 15.17 14.80 47.06
N THR A 23 15.78 14.11 48.02
CA THR A 23 16.92 13.20 47.80
C THR A 23 16.62 11.76 48.20
N VAL A 24 15.59 11.56 49.04
CA VAL A 24 15.09 10.23 49.43
C VAL A 24 13.57 10.16 49.28
N ALA A 25 13.03 8.94 49.22
CA ALA A 25 11.61 8.70 48.96
C ALA A 25 10.65 9.25 50.04
N ALA A 26 11.14 9.56 51.24
CA ALA A 26 10.34 10.11 52.34
C ALA A 26 10.35 11.65 52.40
N ASP A 27 11.14 12.31 51.56
CA ASP A 27 11.22 13.77 51.53
C ASP A 27 9.93 14.38 50.95
N ALA A 28 9.60 15.59 51.40
CA ALA A 28 8.63 16.40 50.69
C ALA A 28 9.24 16.88 49.36
N ALA A 29 8.48 16.79 48.27
CA ALA A 29 8.93 17.22 46.95
C ALA A 29 8.36 18.60 46.58
N THR A 30 9.16 19.41 45.86
CA THR A 30 8.67 20.62 45.22
C THR A 30 7.77 20.27 44.02
N LYS A 31 6.87 21.17 43.63
CA LYS A 31 6.05 20.99 42.43
C LYS A 31 6.91 20.81 41.18
N GLN A 32 7.91 21.68 40.99
CA GLN A 32 8.88 21.58 39.89
C GLN A 32 9.53 20.20 39.80
N TYR A 33 9.97 19.62 40.93
CA TYR A 33 10.56 18.29 40.92
C TYR A 33 9.56 17.21 40.45
N VAL A 34 8.32 17.27 40.94
CA VAL A 34 7.28 16.31 40.52
C VAL A 34 6.92 16.52 39.06
N ASP A 35 6.77 17.77 38.60
CA ASP A 35 6.45 18.11 37.22
C ASP A 35 7.56 17.63 36.27
N ASP A 36 8.84 17.83 36.63
CA ASP A 36 9.99 17.33 35.86
C ASP A 36 10.06 15.79 35.84
N ALA A 37 9.80 15.14 36.98
CA ALA A 37 9.80 13.68 37.08
C ALA A 37 8.63 13.03 36.31
N VAL A 38 7.45 13.65 36.35
CA VAL A 38 6.25 13.20 35.64
C VAL A 38 6.35 13.52 34.14
N ALA A 39 6.96 14.64 33.75
CA ALA A 39 7.24 14.95 32.34
C ALA A 39 8.14 13.91 31.68
N GLY A 40 9.09 13.34 32.42
CA GLY A 40 9.90 12.18 31.95
C GLY A 40 9.09 10.88 31.81
N SER A 41 8.01 10.73 32.59
CA SER A 41 7.07 9.60 32.49
C SER A 41 5.96 9.84 31.43
N ALA A 42 5.74 11.10 31.03
CA ALA A 42 4.87 11.52 29.93
C ALA A 42 5.58 11.51 28.57
N ALA A 43 6.74 10.85 28.48
CA ALA A 43 7.40 10.50 27.22
C ALA A 43 6.66 9.38 26.43
N GLY A 44 5.38 9.15 26.74
CA GLY A 44 4.45 8.41 25.89
C GLY A 44 3.72 9.37 24.96
N PHE A 45 4.20 9.46 23.72
CA PHE A 45 3.50 10.01 22.55
C PHE A 45 3.31 11.52 22.51
N ILE A 46 4.32 12.23 22.00
CA ILE A 46 4.03 13.33 21.07
C ILE A 46 4.08 12.75 19.67
N ALA A 47 2.95 12.24 19.21
CA ALA A 47 2.64 12.17 17.80
C ALA A 47 1.29 12.84 17.65
N GLY A 48 1.17 13.84 16.77
CA GLY A 48 -0.14 14.42 16.47
C GLY A 48 -1.13 13.30 16.15
N ASP A 49 -2.32 13.35 16.75
CA ASP A 49 -3.59 12.60 16.59
C ASP A 49 -3.60 11.17 15.97
N GLY A 50 -2.48 10.46 15.84
CA GLY A 50 -2.38 9.32 14.92
C GLY A 50 -1.47 8.16 15.33
N LEU A 51 -0.65 8.26 16.38
CA LEU A 51 0.12 7.12 16.92
C LEU A 51 -0.28 6.91 18.39
N ASP A 52 -0.87 5.77 18.72
CA ASP A 52 -1.18 5.35 20.09
C ASP A 52 -0.34 4.11 20.42
N LEU A 53 0.55 4.17 21.42
CA LEU A 53 1.03 2.95 22.06
C LEU A 53 0.12 2.67 23.24
N VAL A 54 -0.91 1.86 22.99
CA VAL A 54 -1.43 1.00 24.05
C VAL A 54 -0.54 -0.25 24.07
N PRO A 55 0.35 -0.41 25.06
CA PRO A 55 0.91 -1.73 25.32
C PRO A 55 -0.21 -2.62 25.89
N ASP A 56 -0.69 -3.58 25.11
CA ASP A 56 -1.51 -4.69 25.61
C ASP A 56 -0.70 -6.00 25.58
N PRO A 57 0.06 -6.35 26.63
CA PRO A 57 0.52 -7.72 26.77
C PRO A 57 -0.71 -8.61 27.09
N PRO A 58 -1.00 -9.65 26.27
CA PRO A 58 -0.02 -10.46 25.54
C PRO A 58 0.03 -10.29 24.00
N ASN A 59 -0.59 -9.28 23.38
CA ASN A 59 -0.72 -9.18 21.92
C ASN A 59 -0.11 -7.87 21.37
N ASP A 60 0.88 -8.01 20.48
CA ASP A 60 1.74 -6.95 19.92
C ASP A 60 1.06 -5.58 19.67
N PRO A 61 1.70 -4.45 20.03
CA PRO A 61 1.21 -3.12 19.66
C PRO A 61 1.21 -2.98 18.14
N THR A 62 0.05 -2.78 17.53
CA THR A 62 -0.06 -2.53 16.08
C THR A 62 0.42 -1.11 15.74
N LEU A 63 1.28 -1.02 14.73
CA LEU A 63 1.90 0.21 14.26
C LEU A 63 0.95 1.03 13.36
N ASN A 64 0.63 2.27 13.76
CA ASN A 64 0.04 3.26 12.85
C ASN A 64 1.15 3.96 12.04
N VAL A 65 0.84 4.33 10.80
CA VAL A 65 1.87 4.68 9.82
C VAL A 65 1.87 6.15 9.41
N THR A 66 2.99 6.82 9.67
CA THR A 66 3.39 8.12 9.12
C THR A 66 4.53 7.93 8.10
N THR A 67 4.73 8.88 7.19
CA THR A 67 5.74 8.81 6.10
C THR A 67 7.11 8.30 6.58
N GLY A 68 7.45 7.07 6.16
CA GLY A 68 8.63 6.29 6.52
C GLY A 68 8.40 4.83 6.10
N ASP A 69 9.49 4.09 5.86
CA ASP A 69 9.63 2.84 5.07
C ASP A 69 8.75 1.59 5.44
N GLY A 70 7.53 1.77 5.94
CA GLY A 70 6.55 0.71 6.18
C GLY A 70 5.31 0.80 5.26
N ILE A 71 4.51 1.86 5.41
CA ILE A 71 3.40 2.23 4.49
C ILE A 71 3.60 3.71 4.15
N GLU A 72 3.67 4.10 2.88
CA GLU A 72 3.82 5.51 2.50
C GLU A 72 2.43 6.12 2.28
N ILE A 73 2.04 7.10 3.13
CA ILE A 73 0.93 7.99 2.81
C ILE A 73 1.54 9.09 1.93
N ASP A 74 1.12 9.17 0.67
CA ASP A 74 1.68 10.18 -0.22
C ASP A 74 1.32 11.60 0.28
N GLY A 75 1.95 12.64 -0.28
CA GLY A 75 1.73 14.03 0.11
C GLY A 75 0.29 14.54 -0.02
N SER A 76 -0.65 13.70 -0.48
CA SER A 76 -2.08 13.96 -0.63
C SER A 76 -2.93 13.31 0.47
N GLY A 77 -2.35 12.47 1.33
CA GLY A 77 -3.06 11.85 2.45
C GLY A 77 -3.70 10.49 2.15
N ASP A 78 -3.45 9.91 0.98
CA ASP A 78 -3.95 8.59 0.61
C ASP A 78 -2.92 7.49 0.95
N VAL A 79 -3.41 6.32 1.37
CA VAL A 79 -2.58 5.12 1.52
C VAL A 79 -2.31 4.55 0.12
N ALA A 80 -1.15 4.87 -0.44
CA ALA A 80 -0.73 4.37 -1.74
C ALA A 80 0.22 3.18 -1.58
N VAL A 81 0.04 2.15 -2.41
CA VAL A 81 1.12 1.18 -2.69
C VAL A 81 2.06 1.83 -3.71
N ASP A 82 3.38 1.72 -3.48
CA ASP A 82 4.44 2.28 -4.36
C ASP A 82 4.06 2.15 -5.84
N GLN A 83 4.06 3.27 -6.57
CA GLN A 83 3.63 3.32 -7.98
C GLN A 83 4.48 2.44 -8.91
N THR A 84 5.70 2.06 -8.48
CA THR A 84 6.53 1.05 -9.15
C THR A 84 5.85 -0.32 -9.16
N TRP A 85 5.13 -0.68 -8.10
CA TRP A 85 4.30 -1.89 -7.99
C TRP A 85 2.98 -1.78 -8.76
N LEU A 86 2.47 -0.57 -8.99
CA LEU A 86 1.28 -0.34 -9.80
C LEU A 86 1.56 -0.56 -11.30
N THR A 87 2.68 -0.05 -11.81
CA THR A 87 3.08 -0.25 -13.21
C THR A 87 3.72 -1.62 -13.49
N GLY A 88 4.23 -2.28 -12.45
CA GLY A 88 4.97 -3.54 -12.58
C GLY A 88 4.14 -4.79 -12.29
N GLU A 89 3.22 -4.76 -11.33
CA GLU A 89 2.44 -5.94 -10.93
C GLU A 89 0.97 -5.75 -11.26
N PHE A 90 0.26 -4.70 -10.84
CA PHE A 90 -1.17 -4.58 -11.16
C PHE A 90 -1.46 -4.25 -12.65
N ASP A 91 -0.62 -3.43 -13.29
CA ASP A 91 -0.68 -3.14 -14.74
C ASP A 91 -0.11 -4.30 -15.57
N SER A 92 0.89 -5.05 -15.10
CA SER A 92 1.32 -6.27 -15.78
C SER A 92 0.31 -7.41 -15.68
N HIS A 93 -0.61 -7.35 -14.72
CA HIS A 93 -1.78 -8.23 -14.70
C HIS A 93 -2.83 -7.76 -15.73
N ALA A 94 -2.98 -6.47 -16.05
CA ALA A 94 -3.89 -5.99 -17.11
C ALA A 94 -3.29 -6.11 -18.54
N ALA A 95 -2.02 -5.74 -18.71
CA ALA A 95 -1.26 -5.76 -19.96
C ALA A 95 -0.58 -7.11 -20.24
N GLY A 96 -0.17 -7.87 -19.22
CA GLY A 96 0.42 -9.22 -19.37
C GLY A 96 -0.59 -10.36 -19.40
N ARG A 97 -1.90 -10.07 -19.33
CA ARG A 97 -2.98 -11.04 -19.58
C ARG A 97 -3.77 -10.77 -20.85
N LYS A 98 -3.52 -9.66 -21.56
CA LYS A 98 -4.27 -9.30 -22.77
C LYS A 98 -3.33 -8.73 -23.82
N TYR A 99 -3.29 -9.37 -24.98
CA TYR A 99 -2.64 -8.87 -26.18
C TYR A 99 -3.70 -8.41 -27.18
N ALA A 100 -3.47 -7.32 -27.89
CA ALA A 100 -4.36 -6.88 -28.96
C ALA A 100 -3.59 -6.21 -30.10
N ALA A 101 -3.92 -6.59 -31.33
CA ALA A 101 -3.29 -6.07 -32.54
C ALA A 101 -4.31 -5.93 -33.67
N ASN A 102 -4.02 -5.08 -34.65
CA ASN A 102 -4.71 -5.14 -35.93
C ASN A 102 -4.10 -6.30 -36.74
N VAL A 103 -4.92 -7.00 -37.50
CA VAL A 103 -4.53 -8.18 -38.27
C VAL A 103 -5.13 -8.14 -39.66
N GLY A 104 -4.36 -8.69 -40.60
CA GLY A 104 -4.71 -8.83 -42.01
C GLY A 104 -3.66 -8.19 -42.90
N ASN A 105 -3.35 -8.84 -44.02
CA ASN A 105 -2.26 -8.47 -44.93
C ASN A 105 -2.65 -8.51 -46.42
N ALA A 106 -3.94 -8.70 -46.72
CA ALA A 106 -4.52 -8.79 -48.05
C ALA A 106 -3.98 -9.92 -48.94
N SER A 107 -3.28 -10.91 -48.38
CA SER A 107 -2.61 -11.97 -49.14
C SER A 107 -2.84 -13.35 -48.55
N ASP A 108 -2.58 -13.52 -47.26
CA ASP A 108 -2.54 -14.84 -46.64
C ASP A 108 -3.87 -15.18 -45.96
N ASP A 109 -4.31 -16.42 -46.15
CA ASP A 109 -5.49 -16.96 -45.44
C ASP A 109 -5.16 -17.34 -43.99
N ILE A 110 -3.88 -17.37 -43.61
CA ILE A 110 -3.40 -17.65 -42.25
C ILE A 110 -2.55 -16.48 -41.76
N ILE A 111 -2.94 -15.86 -40.65
CA ILE A 111 -2.21 -14.76 -40.03
C ILE A 111 -1.67 -15.21 -38.67
N SER A 112 -0.35 -15.27 -38.53
CA SER A 112 0.29 -15.56 -37.25
C SER A 112 0.41 -14.32 -36.39
N VAL A 113 -0.03 -14.41 -35.14
CA VAL A 113 -0.08 -13.30 -34.18
C VAL A 113 0.76 -13.65 -32.96
N THR A 114 1.94 -13.03 -32.84
CA THR A 114 2.79 -13.16 -31.65
C THR A 114 2.24 -12.30 -30.50
N HIS A 115 1.77 -12.95 -29.43
CA HIS A 115 1.17 -12.30 -28.26
C HIS A 115 2.04 -12.31 -26.99
N ASN A 116 3.05 -13.17 -26.92
CA ASN A 116 4.00 -13.27 -25.81
C ASN A 116 3.36 -13.39 -24.41
N LEU A 117 2.23 -14.11 -24.31
CA LEU A 117 1.49 -14.30 -23.04
C LEU A 117 2.02 -15.49 -22.23
N GLY A 118 2.92 -16.31 -22.79
CA GLY A 118 3.52 -17.47 -22.11
C GLY A 118 2.55 -18.61 -21.81
N SER A 119 1.43 -18.72 -22.54
CA SER A 119 0.38 -19.71 -22.33
C SER A 119 -0.24 -20.14 -23.66
N GLU A 120 -0.51 -21.44 -23.82
CA GLU A 120 -1.37 -21.98 -24.89
C GLU A 120 -2.86 -21.91 -24.50
N ASP A 121 -3.17 -21.88 -23.19
CA ASP A 121 -4.53 -21.65 -22.71
C ASP A 121 -4.86 -20.17 -22.89
N VAL A 122 -5.48 -19.85 -24.03
CA VAL A 122 -5.86 -18.49 -24.42
C VAL A 122 -7.29 -18.43 -24.96
N HIS A 123 -7.94 -17.30 -24.73
CA HIS A 123 -9.20 -16.91 -25.34
C HIS A 123 -8.93 -15.88 -26.44
N VAL A 124 -9.46 -16.13 -27.65
CA VAL A 124 -9.23 -15.29 -28.83
C VAL A 124 -10.55 -14.74 -29.34
N THR A 125 -10.59 -13.42 -29.57
CA THR A 125 -11.74 -12.75 -30.18
C THR A 125 -11.28 -11.82 -31.28
N LEU A 126 -12.05 -11.73 -32.37
CA LEU A 126 -11.78 -10.84 -33.50
C LEU A 126 -12.94 -9.89 -33.72
N ARG A 127 -12.65 -8.64 -34.04
CA ARG A 127 -13.64 -7.61 -34.36
C ARG A 127 -13.29 -6.93 -35.67
N HIS A 128 -14.23 -6.82 -36.59
CA HIS A 128 -14.07 -6.00 -37.79
C HIS A 128 -13.92 -4.52 -37.40
N ILE A 129 -12.86 -3.85 -37.85
CA ILE A 129 -12.53 -2.51 -37.36
C ILE A 129 -13.57 -1.48 -37.81
N ALA A 130 -14.03 -1.57 -39.07
CA ALA A 130 -14.94 -0.57 -39.62
C ALA A 130 -16.37 -0.70 -39.08
N THR A 131 -16.86 -1.92 -38.84
CA THR A 131 -18.26 -2.15 -38.42
C THR A 131 -18.40 -2.48 -36.94
N GLY A 132 -17.32 -2.81 -36.24
CA GLY A 132 -17.34 -3.20 -34.84
C GLY A 132 -17.95 -4.58 -34.56
N GLN A 133 -18.30 -5.35 -35.60
CA GLN A 133 -18.92 -6.67 -35.46
C GLN A 133 -17.89 -7.73 -35.04
N LEU A 134 -18.31 -8.68 -34.21
CA LEU A 134 -17.50 -9.86 -33.88
C LEU A 134 -17.37 -10.75 -35.13
N VAL A 135 -16.17 -11.25 -35.36
CA VAL A 135 -15.83 -12.12 -36.48
C VAL A 135 -15.30 -13.43 -35.94
N ILE A 136 -15.66 -14.52 -36.60
CA ILE A 136 -15.20 -15.86 -36.25
C ILE A 136 -14.14 -16.26 -37.28
N ALA A 137 -12.92 -16.47 -36.80
CA ALA A 137 -11.89 -17.23 -37.49
C ALA A 137 -11.76 -18.60 -36.80
N ASP A 138 -10.91 -19.48 -37.34
CA ASP A 138 -10.45 -20.68 -36.62
C ASP A 138 -9.08 -20.38 -35.99
N PRO A 139 -9.02 -19.96 -34.70
CA PRO A 139 -7.75 -19.72 -34.03
C PRO A 139 -7.11 -21.05 -33.61
N ARG A 140 -5.80 -21.19 -33.88
CA ARG A 140 -4.99 -22.31 -33.43
C ARG A 140 -3.75 -21.79 -32.72
N THR A 141 -3.44 -22.32 -31.56
CA THR A 141 -2.22 -21.96 -30.82
C THR A 141 -0.99 -22.46 -31.56
N ASP A 142 0.03 -21.61 -31.70
CA ASP A 142 1.36 -21.97 -32.21
C ASP A 142 2.40 -21.77 -31.10
N GLY A 143 2.33 -22.67 -30.11
CA GLY A 143 3.11 -22.57 -28.88
C GLY A 143 2.59 -21.49 -27.92
N PRO A 144 3.33 -21.22 -26.82
CA PRO A 144 2.84 -20.40 -25.71
C PRO A 144 2.80 -18.89 -25.99
N ASN A 145 3.31 -18.43 -27.13
CA ASN A 145 3.51 -17.02 -27.42
C ASN A 145 2.90 -16.57 -28.75
N ALA A 146 2.23 -17.45 -29.48
CA ALA A 146 1.60 -17.11 -30.75
C ALA A 146 0.29 -17.89 -31.00
N VAL A 147 -0.57 -17.31 -31.83
CA VAL A 147 -1.79 -17.93 -32.36
C VAL A 147 -1.85 -17.68 -33.86
N ASP A 148 -2.14 -18.72 -34.63
CA ASP A 148 -2.47 -18.65 -36.04
C ASP A 148 -3.97 -18.48 -36.23
N LEU A 149 -4.35 -17.46 -36.97
CA LEU A 149 -5.75 -17.15 -37.32
C LEU A 149 -6.03 -17.64 -38.73
N HIS A 150 -6.84 -18.69 -38.87
CA HIS A 150 -7.26 -19.21 -40.17
C HIS A 150 -8.55 -18.53 -40.63
N PHE A 151 -8.48 -17.88 -41.79
CA PHE A 151 -9.60 -17.24 -42.47
C PHE A 151 -10.04 -18.06 -43.68
N GLY A 152 -11.34 -18.00 -44.01
CA GLY A 152 -11.85 -18.60 -45.25
C GLY A 152 -11.53 -17.79 -46.51
N THR A 153 -11.05 -16.56 -46.34
CA THR A 153 -10.58 -15.65 -47.39
C THR A 153 -9.62 -14.66 -46.74
N ALA A 154 -8.49 -14.39 -47.39
CA ALA A 154 -7.46 -13.51 -46.90
C ALA A 154 -8.06 -12.14 -46.44
N PRO A 155 -7.91 -11.78 -45.16
CA PRO A 155 -8.33 -10.48 -44.66
C PRO A 155 -7.51 -9.36 -45.31
N GLY A 156 -8.14 -8.24 -45.65
CA GLY A 156 -7.48 -7.02 -46.09
C GLY A 156 -6.50 -6.47 -45.05
N THR A 157 -5.64 -5.53 -45.47
CA THR A 157 -4.64 -4.93 -44.58
C THR A 157 -5.30 -4.30 -43.35
N ASP A 158 -4.91 -4.75 -42.16
CA ASP A 158 -5.45 -4.28 -40.87
C ASP A 158 -7.00 -4.28 -40.79
N GLU A 159 -7.67 -5.22 -41.45
CA GLU A 159 -9.14 -5.27 -41.52
C GLU A 159 -9.78 -5.60 -40.15
N TYR A 160 -9.13 -6.43 -39.34
CA TYR A 160 -9.66 -6.92 -38.06
C TYR A 160 -8.78 -6.50 -36.88
N ARG A 161 -9.39 -6.37 -35.71
CA ARG A 161 -8.71 -6.24 -34.41
C ARG A 161 -8.82 -7.58 -33.68
N VAL A 162 -7.69 -8.20 -33.38
CA VAL A 162 -7.65 -9.39 -32.51
C VAL A 162 -7.41 -8.96 -31.06
N ILE A 163 -8.06 -9.65 -30.13
CA ILE A 163 -7.79 -9.59 -28.69
C ILE A 163 -7.58 -11.03 -28.20
N ILE A 164 -6.43 -11.27 -27.59
CA ILE A 164 -6.01 -12.57 -27.05
C ILE A 164 -5.82 -12.40 -25.55
N SER A 165 -6.41 -13.26 -24.72
CA SER A 165 -6.22 -13.23 -23.27
C SER A 165 -5.98 -14.60 -22.67
N ARG A 166 -5.15 -14.69 -21.63
CA ARG A 166 -4.97 -15.90 -20.82
C ARG A 166 -5.69 -15.78 -19.47
#